data_AF-A0A7Y4SVZ3-F1
#
_entry.id   AF-A0A7Y4SVZ3-F1
#
_cell.length_a   1.000
_cell.length_b   1.000
_cell.length_c   1.000
_cell.angle_alpha   90.00
_cell.angle_beta   90.00
_cell.angle_gamma   90.00
#
_symmetry.space_group_name_H-M   'P 1'
#
loop_
_entity.id
_entity.type
_entity.pdbx_description
1 polymer ?
#
loop_
_entity_poly.entity_id
_entity_poly.type
_entity_poly.pdbx_seq_one_letter_code
_entity_poly.pdbx_strand_id
1 'polypeptide(L)'
;FADSAALVAFYSKTLPERLTALAALPGETLLTPISFFGMWEWPRVRFIAFANNHSMHHRGQLAAYLRAMGSKVPDIYGPSADSEKAGG
;
A
#
# COMPACT_ATOMS: atom_id res chain seq x y z
N PHE A 1 1.81 -0.43 16.69
CA PHE A 1 1.62 -1.89 16.81
C PHE A 1 2.65 -2.43 17.78
N ALA A 2 2.33 -3.48 18.53
CA ALA A 2 3.25 -4.07 19.52
C ALA A 2 4.38 -4.87 18.86
N ASP A 3 4.10 -5.53 17.73
CA ASP A 3 5.06 -6.29 16.93
C ASP A 3 4.60 -6.39 15.46
N SER A 4 5.36 -7.11 14.63
CA SER A 4 5.05 -7.32 13.21
C SER A 4 3.80 -8.18 13.01
N ALA A 5 3.53 -9.16 13.88
CA ALA A 5 2.35 -10.02 13.80
C ALA A 5 1.06 -9.21 14.00
N ALA A 6 1.04 -8.31 14.97
CA ALA A 6 -0.07 -7.39 15.24
C ALA A 6 -0.31 -6.43 14.06
N LEU A 7 0.75 -5.93 13.41
CA LEU A 7 0.63 -5.12 12.20
C LEU A 7 0.02 -5.92 11.04
N VAL A 8 0.52 -7.14 10.80
CA VAL A 8 0.00 -8.02 9.74
C VAL A 8 -1.47 -8.34 9.99
N ALA A 9 -1.84 -8.73 11.21
CA ALA A 9 -3.22 -9.04 11.57
C ALA A 9 -4.17 -7.85 11.35
N PHE A 10 -3.76 -6.65 11.76
CA PHE A 10 -4.52 -5.43 11.48
C PHE A 10 -4.68 -5.19 9.98
N TYR A 11 -3.61 -5.32 9.20
CA TYR A 11 -3.64 -5.06 7.76
C TYR A 11 -4.52 -6.07 7.01
N SER A 12 -4.35 -7.37 7.29
CA SER A 12 -5.12 -8.46 6.70
C SER A 12 -6.61 -8.35 6.98
N LYS A 13 -6.99 -7.86 8.16
CA LYS A 13 -8.40 -7.59 8.49
C LYS A 13 -8.91 -6.32 7.80
N THR A 14 -8.21 -5.21 7.98
CA THR A 14 -8.77 -3.89 7.66
C THR A 14 -8.72 -3.56 6.18
N LEU A 15 -7.69 -3.99 5.43
CA LEU A 15 -7.59 -3.62 4.02
C LEU A 15 -8.78 -4.13 3.19
N PRO A 16 -9.19 -5.41 3.25
CA PRO A 16 -10.34 -5.88 2.49
C PRO A 16 -11.65 -5.16 2.87
N GLU A 17 -11.87 -4.90 4.16
CA GLU A 17 -13.04 -4.16 4.65
C GLU A 17 -13.07 -2.74 4.06
N ARG A 18 -11.93 -2.04 4.05
CA ARG A 18 -11.82 -0.67 3.53
C ARG A 18 -11.93 -0.62 2.01
N LEU A 19 -11.34 -1.57 1.29
CA LEU A 19 -11.46 -1.66 -0.16
C LEU A 19 -12.91 -1.93 -0.59
N THR A 20 -13.61 -2.81 0.14
CA THR A 20 -15.04 -3.08 -0.09
C THR A 20 -15.88 -1.82 0.13
N ALA A 21 -15.67 -1.12 1.25
CA ALA A 21 -16.37 0.13 1.53
C ALA A 21 -16.07 1.21 0.48
N LEU A 22 -14.82 1.31 0.03
CA LEU A 22 -14.39 2.27 -0.99
C LEU A 22 -15.04 1.99 -2.35
N ALA A 23 -15.12 0.72 -2.76
CA ALA A 23 -15.75 0.31 -4.01
C ALA A 23 -17.27 0.57 -4.03
N ALA A 24 -17.92 0.57 -2.87
CA ALA A 24 -19.35 0.85 -2.73
C ALA A 24 -19.69 2.35 -2.69
N LEU A 25 -18.70 3.25 -2.68
CA LEU A 25 -18.96 4.69 -2.63
C LEU A 25 -19.55 5.20 -3.95
N PRO A 26 -20.56 6.08 -3.91
CA PRO A 26 -21.03 6.78 -5.11
C PRO A 26 -19.91 7.63 -5.72
N GLY A 27 -19.88 7.72 -7.05
CA GLY A 27 -18.87 8.49 -7.78
C GLY A 27 -18.82 9.97 -7.37
N GLU A 28 -19.97 10.56 -7.08
CA GLU A 28 -20.11 11.94 -6.61
C GLU A 28 -19.42 12.15 -5.25
N THR A 29 -19.47 11.14 -4.39
CA THR A 29 -18.76 11.18 -3.09
C THR A 29 -17.24 11.26 -3.33
N LEU A 30 -16.73 10.57 -4.34
CA LEU A 30 -15.29 10.58 -4.67
C LEU A 30 -14.80 11.93 -5.20
N LEU A 31 -15.70 12.75 -5.73
CA LEU A 31 -15.42 14.11 -6.20
C LEU A 31 -15.45 15.16 -5.08
N THR A 32 -15.92 14.81 -3.88
CA THR A 32 -16.00 15.75 -2.76
C THR A 32 -14.60 16.19 -2.32
N PRO A 33 -14.29 17.50 -2.26
CA PRO A 33 -13.01 17.99 -1.76
C PRO A 33 -12.80 17.68 -0.29
N ILE A 34 -11.56 17.36 0.08
CA ILE A 34 -11.10 17.22 1.47
C ILE A 34 -9.84 18.07 1.63
N SER A 35 -9.81 18.80 2.75
CA SER A 35 -8.62 19.52 3.20
C SER A 35 -7.59 18.55 3.77
N PHE A 36 -6.37 18.57 3.24
CA PHE A 36 -5.22 17.89 3.84
C PHE A 36 -4.43 18.88 4.67
N PHE A 37 -4.79 18.99 5.95
CA PHE A 37 -4.16 19.90 6.92
C PHE A 37 -4.10 21.36 6.45
N GLY A 38 -5.06 21.83 5.65
CA GLY A 38 -5.08 23.18 5.10
C GLY A 38 -4.04 23.47 4.01
N MET A 39 -3.22 22.49 3.63
CA MET A 39 -2.19 22.65 2.60
C MET A 39 -2.73 22.32 1.20
N TRP A 40 -3.64 21.35 1.11
CA TRP A 40 -4.23 20.91 -0.16
C TRP A 40 -5.74 20.76 -0.01
N GLU A 41 -6.48 21.15 -1.05
CA GLU A 41 -7.91 20.91 -1.18
C GLU A 41 -8.13 20.04 -2.42
N TRP A 42 -8.20 18.72 -2.23
CA TRP A 42 -8.31 17.76 -3.33
C TRP A 42 -9.55 16.87 -3.21
N PRO A 43 -10.14 16.44 -4.35
CA PRO A 43 -11.22 15.47 -4.31
C PRO A 43 -10.72 14.14 -3.71
N ARG A 44 -11.61 13.40 -3.03
CA ARG A 44 -11.26 12.13 -2.36
C ARG A 44 -10.51 11.17 -3.27
N VAL A 45 -10.91 11.08 -4.54
CA VAL A 45 -10.27 10.20 -5.54
C VAL A 45 -8.77 10.45 -5.68
N ARG A 46 -8.33 11.70 -5.54
CA ARG A 46 -6.91 12.05 -5.64
C ARG A 46 -6.13 11.58 -4.42
N PHE A 47 -6.72 11.60 -3.24
CA PHE A 47 -6.11 11.02 -2.04
C PHE A 47 -6.00 9.51 -2.10
N ILE A 48 -6.95 8.81 -2.75
CA ILE A 48 -6.85 7.37 -2.98
C ILE A 48 -5.64 7.05 -3.86
N ALA A 49 -5.49 7.77 -4.98
CA ALA A 49 -4.33 7.63 -5.86
C ALA A 49 -3.01 7.95 -5.13
N PHE A 50 -3.00 9.01 -4.32
CA PHE A 50 -1.85 9.37 -3.48
C PHE A 50 -1.51 8.25 -2.50
N ALA A 51 -2.48 7.73 -1.74
CA ALA A 51 -2.26 6.66 -0.77
C ALA A 51 -1.72 5.38 -1.43
N ASN A 52 -2.25 5.01 -2.61
CA ASN A 52 -1.76 3.90 -3.41
C ASN A 52 -0.28 4.10 -3.82
N ASN A 53 0.04 5.24 -4.40
CA ASN A 53 1.40 5.54 -4.84
C ASN A 53 2.39 5.64 -3.67
N HIS A 54 1.95 6.21 -2.56
CA HIS A 54 2.73 6.28 -1.32
C HIS A 54 3.02 4.89 -0.75
N SER A 55 2.03 3.99 -0.76
CA SER A 55 2.22 2.58 -0.38
C SER A 55 3.23 1.87 -1.29
N MET A 56 3.12 2.05 -2.61
CA MET A 56 4.08 1.50 -3.58
C MET A 56 5.50 2.01 -3.37
N HIS A 57 5.65 3.32 -3.09
CA HIS A 57 6.93 3.94 -2.77
C HIS A 57 7.57 3.31 -1.52
N HIS A 58 6.84 3.24 -0.41
CA HIS A 58 7.37 2.68 0.83
C HIS A 58 7.58 1.17 0.77
N ARG A 59 6.82 0.44 -0.06
CA ARG A 59 7.13 -0.97 -0.36
C ARG A 59 8.51 -1.12 -0.99
N GLY A 60 8.88 -0.24 -1.92
CA GLY A 60 10.23 -0.21 -2.50
C GLY A 60 11.30 0.11 -1.46
N GLN A 61 11.05 1.09 -0.59
CA GLN A 61 11.96 1.43 0.51
C GLN A 61 12.16 0.27 1.50
N LEU A 62 11.08 -0.43 1.86
CA LEU A 62 11.15 -1.61 2.72
C LEU A 62 11.95 -2.74 2.06
N ALA A 63 11.74 -2.98 0.76
CA ALA A 63 12.50 -3.99 0.02
C ALA A 63 14.00 -3.68 0.00
N ALA A 64 14.39 -2.41 -0.15
CA ALA A 64 15.79 -1.98 -0.05
C ALA A 64 16.39 -2.28 1.34
N TYR A 65 15.64 -2.02 2.43
CA TYR A 65 16.09 -2.36 3.77
C TYR A 65 16.19 -3.86 4.01
N LEU A 66 15.18 -4.63 3.58
CA LEU A 66 15.21 -6.10 3.71
C LEU A 66 16.45 -6.69 3.04
N ARG A 67 16.79 -6.22 1.84
CA ARG A 67 17.99 -6.66 1.12
C ARG A 67 19.26 -6.33 1.89
N ALA A 68 19.40 -5.10 2.37
CA ALA A 68 20.59 -4.68 3.13
C ALA A 68 20.76 -5.46 4.45
N MET A 69 19.66 -5.94 5.03
CA MET A 69 19.67 -6.77 6.25
C MET A 69 19.85 -8.27 5.96
N GLY A 70 20.11 -8.68 4.72
CA GLY A 70 20.30 -10.08 4.34
C GLY A 70 19.01 -10.90 4.24
N SER A 71 17.84 -10.25 4.23
CA SER A 71 16.55 -10.92 4.03
C SER A 71 16.27 -11.12 2.53
N LYS A 72 15.45 -12.13 2.22
CA LYS A 72 14.91 -12.35 0.88
C LYS A 72 13.89 -11.27 0.54
N VAL A 73 13.91 -10.79 -0.69
CA VAL A 73 12.97 -9.83 -1.24
C VAL A 73 11.98 -10.55 -2.15
N PRO A 74 10.66 -10.39 -1.96
CA PRO A 74 9.67 -11.03 -2.83
C PRO A 74 9.63 -10.39 -4.22
N ASP A 75 8.94 -11.05 -5.14
CA ASP A 75 8.58 -10.47 -6.44
C ASP A 75 7.58 -9.32 -6.23
N ILE A 76 7.82 -8.17 -6.86
CA ILE A 76 6.98 -6.96 -6.68
C ILE A 76 6.38 -6.48 -8.00
N TYR A 77 7.22 -6.22 -9.01
CA TYR A 77 6.80 -5.81 -10.37
C TYR A 77 7.42 -6.73 -11.44
N GLY A 78 7.85 -7.90 -11.01
CA GLY A 78 8.68 -8.85 -11.75
C GLY A 78 9.55 -9.65 -10.79
N PRO A 79 10.30 -10.63 -11.30
CA PRO A 79 11.20 -11.45 -10.50
C PRO A 79 12.21 -10.58 -9.73
N SER A 80 12.40 -10.87 -8.44
CA SER A 80 13.51 -10.37 -7.66
C SER A 80 14.78 -11.21 -7.89
N ALA A 81 15.90 -10.83 -7.29
CA ALA A 81 17.10 -11.68 -7.31
C ALA A 81 16.96 -12.95 -6.42
N ASP A 82 15.89 -13.03 -5.61
CA ASP A 82 15.60 -14.14 -4.71
C ASP A 82 14.50 -15.07 -5.25
N SER A 83 13.92 -14.76 -6.43
CA SER A 83 12.95 -15.65 -7.08
C SER A 83 13.58 -17.01 -7.36
N GLU A 84 12.82 -18.09 -7.18
CA GLU A 84 13.23 -19.38 -7.69
C GLU A 84 13.42 -19.24 -9.20
N LYS A 85 14.59 -19.67 -9.71
CA LYS A 85 14.77 -19.78 -11.15
C LYS A 85 13.65 -20.68 -11.65
N ALA A 86 12.85 -20.21 -12.61
CA ALA A 86 11.89 -21.05 -13.29
C ALA A 86 12.63 -22.28 -13.84
N GLY A 87 12.48 -23.42 -13.16
CA GLY A 87 12.94 -24.77 -13.50
C GLY A 87 14.30 -24.92 -14.20
N GLY A 88 15.30 -25.42 -13.47
CA GLY A 88 16.41 -26.20 -14.05
C GLY A 88 16.10 -27.68 -13.92
#